data_AF-A0A7K1CMH4-F1
#
_entry.id   AF-A0A7K1CMH4-F1
#
_cell.length_a   1.000
_cell.length_b   1.000
_cell.length_c   1.000
_cell.angle_alpha   90.00
_cell.angle_beta   90.00
_cell.angle_gamma   90.00
#
_symmetry.space_group_name_H-M   'P 1'
#
loop_
_entity.id
_entity.type
_entity.pdbx_description
1 polymer ?
#
loop_
_entity_poly.entity_id
_entity_poly.type
_entity_poly.pdbx_seq_one_letter_code
_entity_poly.pdbx_strand_id
1 'polypeptide(L)'
;MKSTIAVVHPYWGFWESSVPGDLRANRHKILTDALEFLSKEFNLSVSGLIATAEEGKALTRECKNVDALVVISSMAVPPATGMSFLENLPGIPVVLWALSPGDSLDEHFNHSDISTSGATVGAPMLGSALSRLNRPFDLVVSSLQTPAGITTAVRRACAAGRVRQARMVRIGEKMPGYTSVDVANEVLK
;
A
#
# COMPACT_ATOMS: atom_id res chain seq x y z
N MET A 1 10.48 17.77 5.37
CA MET A 1 9.62 16.98 6.26
C MET A 1 9.42 15.60 5.63
N LYS A 2 9.72 14.50 6.34
CA LYS A 2 9.46 13.14 5.83
C LYS A 2 7.97 12.94 5.59
N SER A 3 7.59 12.23 4.51
CA SER A 3 6.19 11.88 4.25
C SER A 3 5.70 10.84 5.23
N THR A 4 4.42 10.91 5.58
CA THR A 4 3.81 9.97 6.52
C THR A 4 3.01 8.92 5.77
N ILE A 5 3.26 7.65 6.05
CA ILE A 5 2.58 6.52 5.41
C ILE A 5 1.89 5.63 6.43
N ALA A 6 0.85 4.91 6.01
CA ALA A 6 0.29 3.78 6.75
C ALA A 6 0.57 2.50 5.98
N VAL A 7 0.93 1.42 6.68
CA VAL A 7 1.38 0.17 6.06
C VAL A 7 0.58 -1.01 6.60
N VAL A 8 -0.13 -1.73 5.74
CA VAL A 8 -0.86 -2.94 6.15
C VAL A 8 -0.38 -4.17 5.42
N HIS A 9 -0.41 -5.29 6.10
CA HIS A 9 -0.05 -6.59 5.55
C HIS A 9 -1.24 -7.55 5.77
N PRO A 10 -2.08 -7.77 4.76
CA PRO A 10 -3.17 -8.72 4.88
C PRO A 10 -2.65 -10.14 5.12
N TYR A 11 -3.39 -10.86 5.96
CA TYR A 11 -3.08 -12.20 6.40
C TYR A 11 -4.28 -13.12 6.25
N TRP A 12 -4.04 -14.39 5.96
CA TRP A 12 -5.07 -15.40 5.94
C TRP A 12 -4.64 -16.63 6.71
N GLY A 13 -5.15 -16.77 7.94
CA GLY A 13 -4.84 -17.89 8.83
C GLY A 13 -5.34 -19.26 8.34
N PHE A 14 -6.13 -19.29 7.26
CA PHE A 14 -6.61 -20.53 6.63
C PHE A 14 -5.46 -21.51 6.29
N TRP A 15 -4.28 -20.99 5.96
CA TRP A 15 -3.13 -21.80 5.57
C TRP A 15 -2.30 -22.32 6.75
N GLU A 16 -2.54 -21.87 7.99
CA GLU A 16 -1.69 -22.20 9.16
C GLU A 16 -1.53 -23.70 9.38
N SER A 17 -2.58 -24.49 9.13
CA SER A 17 -2.56 -25.95 9.29
C SER A 17 -1.90 -26.70 8.14
N SER A 18 -1.68 -26.03 7.00
CA SER A 18 -1.24 -26.63 5.74
C SER A 18 0.22 -26.30 5.40
N VAL A 19 0.87 -25.43 6.17
CA VAL A 19 2.25 -25.01 5.95
C VAL A 19 3.12 -25.38 7.14
N PRO A 20 4.40 -25.74 6.91
CA PRO A 20 5.33 -25.99 7.99
C PRO A 20 5.69 -24.68 8.72
N GLY A 21 5.92 -24.79 10.04
CA GLY A 21 6.39 -23.70 10.88
C GLY A 21 5.31 -22.71 11.32
N ASP A 22 5.73 -21.59 11.88
CA ASP A 22 4.82 -20.53 12.34
C ASP A 22 4.61 -19.49 11.23
N LEU A 23 3.54 -19.69 10.45
CA LEU A 23 3.19 -18.80 9.34
C LEU A 23 2.96 -17.35 9.81
N ARG A 24 2.32 -17.16 10.95
CA ARG A 24 1.97 -15.84 11.48
C ARG A 24 3.24 -15.10 11.92
N ALA A 25 4.13 -15.77 12.65
CA ALA A 25 5.42 -15.19 13.01
C ALA A 25 6.25 -14.84 11.77
N ASN A 26 6.22 -15.68 10.73
CA ASN A 26 6.87 -15.39 9.46
C ASN A 26 6.29 -14.12 8.80
N ARG A 27 4.96 -13.95 8.77
CA ARG A 27 4.35 -12.72 8.23
C ARG A 27 4.70 -11.49 9.04
N HIS A 28 4.71 -11.58 10.36
CA HIS A 28 5.17 -10.49 11.23
C HIS A 28 6.62 -10.11 10.94
N LYS A 29 7.50 -11.09 10.72
CA LYS A 29 8.89 -10.81 10.34
C LYS A 29 8.96 -10.03 9.02
N ILE A 30 8.23 -10.47 7.99
CA ILE A 30 8.18 -9.78 6.69
C ILE A 30 7.70 -8.33 6.86
N LEU A 31 6.63 -8.12 7.65
CA LEU A 31 6.14 -6.79 7.96
C LEU A 31 7.23 -5.95 8.65
N THR A 32 7.87 -6.47 9.69
CA THR A 32 8.95 -5.77 10.42
C THR A 32 10.10 -5.38 9.50
N ASP A 33 10.60 -6.31 8.68
CA ASP A 33 11.71 -6.06 7.76
C ASP A 33 11.34 -5.00 6.70
N ALA A 34 10.10 -5.04 6.19
CA ALA A 34 9.58 -4.03 5.27
C ALA A 34 9.42 -2.65 5.93
N LEU A 35 8.96 -2.60 7.18
CA LEU A 35 8.84 -1.35 7.95
C LEU A 35 10.21 -0.75 8.24
N GLU A 36 11.20 -1.56 8.61
CA GLU A 36 12.59 -1.11 8.79
C GLU A 36 13.13 -0.48 7.50
N PHE A 37 12.90 -1.13 6.35
CA PHE A 37 13.29 -0.60 5.05
C PHE A 37 12.62 0.76 4.76
N LEU A 38 11.29 0.85 4.89
CA LEU A 38 10.52 2.06 4.58
C LEU A 38 10.82 3.22 5.55
N SER A 39 11.06 2.93 6.82
CA SER A 39 11.30 3.95 7.87
C SER A 39 12.58 4.76 7.66
N LYS A 40 13.52 4.24 6.85
CA LYS A 40 14.71 4.99 6.43
C LYS A 40 14.33 6.32 5.77
N GLU A 41 13.21 6.36 5.05
CA GLU A 41 12.77 7.54 4.30
C GLU A 41 11.42 8.14 4.74
N PHE A 42 10.51 7.31 5.26
CA PHE A 42 9.15 7.72 5.59
C PHE A 42 8.90 7.68 7.10
N ASN A 43 7.93 8.48 7.55
CA ASN A 43 7.36 8.34 8.88
C ASN A 43 6.21 7.32 8.82
N LEU A 44 6.13 6.44 9.80
CA LEU A 44 5.02 5.50 9.93
C LEU A 44 3.95 6.11 10.83
N SER A 45 2.72 6.27 10.31
CA SER A 45 1.57 6.63 11.14
C SER A 45 1.05 5.42 11.89
N VAL A 46 0.88 4.30 11.17
CA VAL A 46 0.38 3.05 11.73
C VAL A 46 0.85 1.91 10.82
N SER A 47 1.05 0.75 11.43
CA SER A 47 1.30 -0.47 10.68
C SER A 47 0.72 -1.70 11.37
N GLY A 48 0.29 -2.69 10.59
CA GLY A 48 -0.26 -3.91 11.19
C GLY A 48 -0.46 -5.06 10.21
N LEU A 49 -0.40 -6.26 10.77
CA LEU A 49 -0.92 -7.46 10.13
C LEU A 49 -2.45 -7.45 10.29
N ILE A 50 -3.20 -7.66 9.22
CA ILE A 50 -4.68 -7.68 9.27
C ILE A 50 -5.20 -9.05 8.81
N ALA A 51 -5.79 -9.81 9.72
CA ALA A 51 -6.35 -11.13 9.49
C ALA A 51 -7.88 -11.09 9.33
N THR A 52 -8.52 -10.07 9.89
CA THR A 52 -9.98 -9.90 9.88
C THR A 52 -10.39 -8.50 9.39
N ALA A 53 -11.67 -8.36 9.03
CA ALA A 53 -12.20 -7.06 8.63
C ALA A 53 -12.26 -6.07 9.80
N GLU A 54 -12.48 -6.58 11.01
CA GLU A 54 -12.54 -5.82 12.26
C GLU A 54 -11.17 -5.22 12.59
N GLU A 55 -10.10 -6.00 12.43
CA GLU A 55 -8.73 -5.52 12.60
C GLU A 55 -8.38 -4.42 11.59
N GLY A 56 -8.72 -4.62 10.31
CA GLY A 56 -8.52 -3.59 9.29
C GLY A 56 -9.27 -2.29 9.59
N LYS A 57 -10.52 -2.38 10.05
CA LYS A 57 -11.31 -1.22 10.50
C LYS A 57 -10.78 -0.57 11.78
N ALA A 58 -10.25 -1.35 12.71
CA ALA A 58 -9.68 -0.80 13.95
C ALA A 58 -8.44 0.04 13.64
N LEU A 59 -7.56 -0.46 12.77
CA LEU A 59 -6.30 0.17 12.41
C LEU A 59 -6.48 1.53 11.71
N THR A 60 -7.61 1.74 11.02
CA THR A 60 -7.89 3.03 10.37
C THR A 60 -8.11 4.17 11.38
N ARG A 61 -8.56 3.86 12.60
CA ARG A 61 -8.78 4.85 13.66
C ARG A 61 -7.47 5.44 14.18
N GLU A 62 -6.37 4.73 13.99
CA GLU A 62 -5.02 5.15 14.37
C GLU A 62 -4.31 5.92 13.24
N CYS A 63 -4.84 5.88 12.02
CA CYS A 63 -4.29 6.62 10.88
C CYS A 63 -4.48 8.13 11.06
N LYS A 64 -3.38 8.88 11.11
CA LYS A 64 -3.39 10.35 11.22
C LYS A 64 -2.45 10.96 10.20
N ASN A 65 -2.95 11.95 9.45
CA ASN A 65 -2.16 12.76 8.52
C ASN A 65 -1.31 11.93 7.55
N VAL A 66 -1.93 10.91 6.94
CA VAL A 66 -1.26 9.97 6.04
C VAL A 66 -1.28 10.50 4.59
N ASP A 67 -0.08 10.57 4.00
CA ASP A 67 0.12 10.98 2.61
C ASP A 67 -0.17 9.83 1.62
N ALA A 68 0.15 8.58 2.00
CA ALA A 68 -0.06 7.39 1.17
C ALA A 68 -0.31 6.11 2.00
N LEU A 69 -1.05 5.17 1.42
CA LEU A 69 -1.27 3.83 1.98
C LEU A 69 -0.38 2.83 1.25
N VAL A 70 0.30 1.95 1.98
CA VAL A 70 1.07 0.84 1.44
C VAL A 70 0.41 -0.46 1.88
N VAL A 71 0.09 -1.32 0.91
CA VAL A 71 -0.40 -2.67 1.19
C VAL A 71 0.66 -3.67 0.76
N ILE A 72 1.23 -4.39 1.72
CA ILE A 72 2.16 -5.48 1.47
C ILE A 72 1.35 -6.73 1.16
N SER A 73 1.49 -7.29 -0.03
CA SER A 73 0.94 -8.58 -0.40
C SER A 73 2.07 -9.59 -0.55
N SER A 74 2.19 -10.50 0.41
CA SER A 74 3.20 -11.57 0.40
C SER A 74 2.59 -12.98 0.22
N MET A 75 1.27 -13.08 0.27
CA MET A 75 0.52 -14.35 0.22
C MET A 75 -0.86 -14.11 -0.39
N ALA A 76 -1.52 -15.19 -0.80
CA ALA A 76 -2.92 -15.13 -1.21
C ALA A 76 -3.80 -14.84 0.01
N VAL A 77 -4.58 -13.77 -0.06
CA VAL A 77 -5.54 -13.35 0.97
C VAL A 77 -6.83 -12.89 0.27
N PRO A 78 -8.02 -13.26 0.77
CA PRO A 78 -9.28 -12.73 0.26
C PRO A 78 -9.24 -11.19 0.23
N PRO A 79 -9.65 -10.55 -0.89
CA PRO A 79 -9.54 -9.09 -1.02
C PRO A 79 -10.26 -8.32 0.09
N ALA A 80 -11.36 -8.87 0.61
CA ALA A 80 -12.14 -8.27 1.69
C ALA A 80 -11.29 -7.88 2.91
N THR A 81 -10.26 -8.68 3.24
CA THR A 81 -9.35 -8.39 4.37
C THR A 81 -8.57 -7.09 4.12
N GLY A 82 -7.89 -6.97 2.97
CA GLY A 82 -7.18 -5.72 2.61
C GLY A 82 -8.14 -4.54 2.39
N MET A 83 -9.27 -4.79 1.74
CA MET A 83 -10.29 -3.76 1.46
C MET A 83 -10.90 -3.18 2.74
N SER A 84 -11.05 -3.96 3.81
CA SER A 84 -11.58 -3.49 5.10
C SER A 84 -10.80 -2.30 5.69
N PHE A 85 -9.49 -2.24 5.46
CA PHE A 85 -8.66 -1.10 5.82
C PHE A 85 -8.83 0.04 4.81
N LEU A 86 -8.74 -0.29 3.51
CA LEU A 86 -8.73 0.70 2.44
C LEU A 86 -10.05 1.48 2.34
N GLU A 87 -11.22 0.83 2.43
CA GLU A 87 -12.54 1.46 2.25
C GLU A 87 -12.82 2.57 3.27
N ASN A 88 -12.22 2.49 4.46
CA ASN A 88 -12.34 3.50 5.51
C ASN A 88 -11.42 4.71 5.32
N LEU A 89 -10.54 4.68 4.30
CA LEU A 89 -9.58 5.73 3.97
C LEU A 89 -9.71 6.12 2.48
N PRO A 90 -10.86 6.67 2.05
CA PRO A 90 -11.09 7.02 0.65
C PRO A 90 -10.19 8.19 0.21
N GLY A 91 -9.82 8.19 -1.07
CA GLY A 91 -9.05 9.28 -1.68
C GLY A 91 -7.55 9.33 -1.35
N ILE A 92 -7.06 8.52 -0.40
CA ILE A 92 -5.62 8.41 -0.13
C ILE A 92 -4.98 7.47 -1.19
N PRO A 93 -3.91 7.91 -1.88
CA PRO A 93 -3.19 7.10 -2.86
C PRO A 93 -2.72 5.78 -2.27
N VAL A 94 -2.85 4.70 -3.05
CA VAL A 94 -2.49 3.34 -2.64
C VAL A 94 -1.29 2.86 -3.44
N VAL A 95 -0.31 2.29 -2.74
CA VAL A 95 0.75 1.49 -3.33
C VAL A 95 0.54 0.04 -2.89
N LEU A 96 0.30 -0.83 -3.86
CA LEU A 96 0.24 -2.27 -3.65
C LEU A 96 1.62 -2.85 -3.92
N TRP A 97 2.27 -3.33 -2.86
CA TRP A 97 3.58 -3.97 -2.94
C TRP A 97 3.42 -5.48 -2.94
N ALA A 98 3.50 -6.09 -4.12
CA ALA A 98 3.62 -7.54 -4.27
C ALA A 98 5.05 -7.95 -3.86
N LEU A 99 5.19 -8.30 -2.59
CA LEU A 99 6.48 -8.54 -1.96
C LEU A 99 6.83 -10.03 -2.00
N SER A 100 7.86 -10.36 -2.78
CA SER A 100 8.36 -11.73 -2.89
C SER A 100 9.43 -12.03 -1.83
N PRO A 101 9.58 -13.28 -1.36
CA PRO A 101 10.60 -13.66 -0.38
C PRO A 101 12.05 -13.48 -0.87
N GLY A 102 12.26 -13.57 -2.20
CA GLY A 102 13.54 -13.42 -2.86
C GLY A 102 13.37 -13.04 -4.33
N ASP A 103 14.50 -12.91 -5.04
CA ASP A 103 14.53 -12.49 -6.45
C ASP A 103 14.32 -13.64 -7.44
N SER A 104 14.38 -14.88 -6.96
CA SER A 104 14.13 -16.09 -7.73
C SER A 104 13.17 -17.01 -6.98
N LEU A 105 12.46 -17.84 -7.74
CA LEU A 105 11.73 -18.98 -7.19
C LEU A 105 12.68 -20.16 -7.02
N ASP A 106 12.40 -21.00 -6.03
CA ASP A 106 13.06 -22.28 -5.87
C ASP A 106 12.72 -23.20 -7.06
N GLU A 107 13.67 -24.03 -7.49
CA GLU A 107 13.43 -25.00 -8.57
C GLU A 107 12.39 -26.07 -8.21
N HIS A 108 12.14 -26.27 -6.92
CA HIS A 108 11.13 -27.17 -6.37
C HIS A 108 9.83 -26.46 -5.96
N PHE A 109 9.66 -25.19 -6.36
CA PHE A 109 8.45 -24.42 -6.08
C PHE A 109 7.22 -25.16 -6.62
N ASN A 110 6.29 -25.45 -5.73
CA ASN A 110 5.07 -26.18 -6.01
C ASN A 110 3.83 -25.42 -5.53
N HIS A 111 2.66 -26.03 -5.70
CA HIS A 111 1.40 -25.40 -5.36
C HIS A 111 1.30 -24.97 -3.89
N SER A 112 1.87 -25.76 -2.97
CA SER A 112 1.87 -25.45 -1.55
C SER A 112 2.66 -24.18 -1.24
N ASP A 113 3.70 -23.86 -2.01
CA ASP A 113 4.52 -22.67 -1.80
C ASP A 113 3.78 -21.36 -2.12
N ILE A 114 2.69 -21.42 -2.88
CA ILE A 114 1.81 -20.26 -3.11
C ILE A 114 1.17 -19.77 -1.80
N SER A 115 0.95 -20.67 -0.84
CA SER A 115 0.38 -20.29 0.45
C SER A 115 1.32 -19.41 1.28
N THR A 116 2.65 -19.53 1.09
CA THR A 116 3.68 -18.77 1.82
C THR A 116 4.34 -17.68 0.98
N SER A 117 4.30 -17.81 -0.34
CA SER A 117 5.00 -16.96 -1.32
C SER A 117 4.05 -16.49 -2.43
N GLY A 118 2.77 -16.35 -2.11
CA GLY A 118 1.69 -16.04 -3.05
C GLY A 118 1.51 -14.55 -3.37
N ALA A 119 2.56 -13.73 -3.32
CA ALA A 119 2.48 -12.31 -3.67
C ALA A 119 1.89 -12.09 -5.08
N THR A 120 2.26 -12.95 -6.03
CA THR A 120 1.78 -12.95 -7.42
C THR A 120 0.33 -13.40 -7.57
N VAL A 121 -0.30 -13.92 -6.52
CA VAL A 121 -1.73 -14.27 -6.49
C VAL A 121 -2.51 -13.23 -5.68
N GLY A 122 -2.03 -12.92 -4.47
CA GLY A 122 -2.67 -11.96 -3.56
C GLY A 122 -2.74 -10.55 -4.13
N ALA A 123 -1.67 -10.07 -4.78
CA ALA A 123 -1.66 -8.72 -5.33
C ALA A 123 -2.65 -8.55 -6.49
N PRO A 124 -2.72 -9.44 -7.52
CA PRO A 124 -3.78 -9.36 -8.52
C PRO A 124 -5.19 -9.48 -7.96
N MET A 125 -5.41 -10.30 -6.93
CA MET A 125 -6.73 -10.42 -6.27
C MET A 125 -7.18 -9.07 -5.67
N LEU A 126 -6.32 -8.42 -4.88
CA LEU A 126 -6.63 -7.11 -4.31
C LEU A 126 -6.67 -6.01 -5.38
N GLY A 127 -5.72 -6.01 -6.31
CA GLY A 127 -5.68 -5.08 -7.44
C GLY A 127 -6.96 -5.14 -8.27
N SER A 128 -7.49 -6.34 -8.54
CA SER A 128 -8.77 -6.53 -9.22
C SER A 128 -9.95 -5.93 -8.45
N ALA A 129 -9.97 -6.04 -7.12
CA ALA A 129 -10.98 -5.41 -6.28
C ALA A 129 -10.88 -3.86 -6.34
N LEU A 130 -9.66 -3.31 -6.29
CA LEU A 130 -9.41 -1.87 -6.41
C LEU A 130 -9.85 -1.33 -7.78
N SER A 131 -9.50 -2.02 -8.86
CA SER A 131 -9.91 -1.66 -10.23
C SER A 131 -11.43 -1.67 -10.39
N ARG A 132 -12.13 -2.66 -9.85
CA ARG A 132 -13.60 -2.72 -9.89
C ARG A 132 -14.28 -1.55 -9.17
N LEU A 133 -13.61 -0.96 -8.18
CA LEU A 133 -14.09 0.22 -7.45
C LEU A 133 -13.57 1.54 -8.04
N ASN A 134 -12.90 1.50 -9.19
CA ASN A 134 -12.21 2.65 -9.78
C ASN A 134 -11.27 3.35 -8.79
N ARG A 135 -10.66 2.59 -7.88
CA ARG A 135 -9.68 3.11 -6.93
C ARG A 135 -8.28 3.02 -7.53
N PRO A 136 -7.62 4.15 -7.86
CA PRO A 136 -6.28 4.10 -8.42
C PRO A 136 -5.26 3.54 -7.43
N PHE A 137 -4.32 2.76 -7.95
CA PHE A 137 -3.19 2.25 -7.18
C PHE A 137 -1.97 2.07 -8.09
N ASP A 138 -0.78 2.21 -7.51
CA ASP A 138 0.47 1.77 -8.15
C ASP A 138 0.79 0.35 -7.68
N LEU A 139 1.13 -0.55 -8.61
CA LEU A 139 1.61 -1.90 -8.30
C LEU A 139 3.13 -1.93 -8.39
N VAL A 140 3.78 -2.41 -7.33
CA VAL A 140 5.22 -2.67 -7.31
C VAL A 140 5.44 -4.16 -7.04
N VAL A 141 6.23 -4.80 -7.89
CA VAL A 141 6.67 -6.18 -7.70
C VAL A 141 8.16 -6.16 -7.42
N SER A 142 8.56 -6.60 -6.23
CA SER A 142 9.97 -6.67 -5.83
C SER A 142 10.15 -7.57 -4.60
N SER A 143 11.40 -7.77 -4.17
CA SER A 143 11.74 -8.49 -2.93
C SER A 143 12.36 -7.53 -1.91
N LEU A 144 12.57 -8.00 -0.67
CA LEU A 144 13.34 -7.24 0.33
C LEU A 144 14.85 -7.23 0.04
N GLN A 145 15.35 -8.19 -0.75
CA GLN A 145 16.76 -8.25 -1.15
C GLN A 145 17.05 -7.20 -2.23
N THR A 146 16.12 -7.08 -3.18
CA THR A 146 16.16 -6.08 -4.25
C THR A 146 14.85 -5.29 -4.27
N PRO A 147 14.67 -4.31 -3.35
CA PRO A 147 13.45 -3.52 -3.22
C PRO A 147 13.39 -2.43 -4.30
N ALA A 148 13.54 -2.83 -5.56
CA ALA A 148 13.52 -1.93 -6.70
C ALA A 148 12.13 -1.26 -6.82
N GLY A 149 12.15 0.05 -7.08
CA GLY A 149 10.95 0.82 -7.43
C GLY A 149 10.01 1.19 -6.27
N ILE A 150 9.98 0.44 -5.15
CA ILE A 150 9.01 0.68 -4.07
C ILE A 150 9.16 2.07 -3.44
N THR A 151 10.38 2.49 -3.13
CA THR A 151 10.64 3.83 -2.56
C THR A 151 10.17 4.93 -3.50
N THR A 152 10.43 4.80 -4.80
CA THR A 152 9.99 5.76 -5.81
C THR A 152 8.47 5.80 -5.92
N ALA A 153 7.80 4.65 -5.92
CA ALA A 153 6.35 4.56 -5.95
C ALA A 153 5.71 5.22 -4.71
N VAL A 154 6.23 4.92 -3.51
CA VAL A 154 5.75 5.54 -2.27
C VAL A 154 5.99 7.05 -2.27
N ARG A 155 7.15 7.53 -2.73
CA ARG A 155 7.40 8.98 -2.89
C ARG A 155 6.37 9.65 -3.81
N ARG A 156 6.05 9.04 -4.96
CA ARG A 156 5.04 9.53 -5.90
C ARG A 156 3.65 9.55 -5.29
N ALA A 157 3.26 8.47 -4.61
CA ALA A 157 1.99 8.38 -3.90
C ALA A 157 1.88 9.44 -2.80
N CYS A 158 2.94 9.65 -2.01
CA CYS A 158 2.95 10.72 -1.01
C CYS A 158 2.87 12.11 -1.63
N ALA A 159 3.56 12.36 -2.74
CA ALA A 159 3.46 13.62 -3.47
C ALA A 159 2.02 13.88 -3.95
N ALA A 160 1.38 12.86 -4.54
CA ALA A 160 -0.02 12.93 -4.93
C ALA A 160 -0.95 13.18 -3.73
N GLY A 161 -0.70 12.52 -2.59
CA GLY A 161 -1.46 12.72 -1.37
C GLY A 161 -1.36 14.14 -0.82
N ARG A 162 -0.17 14.73 -0.85
CA ARG A 162 0.06 16.12 -0.43
C ARG A 162 -0.59 17.12 -1.38
N VAL A 163 -0.44 16.94 -2.69
CA VAL A 163 -1.09 17.80 -3.69
C VAL A 163 -2.60 17.75 -3.52
N ARG A 164 -3.18 16.57 -3.25
CA ARG A 164 -4.63 16.41 -2.97
C ARG A 164 -5.11 17.23 -1.77
N GLN A 165 -4.25 17.46 -0.79
CA GLN A 165 -4.59 18.22 0.43
C GLN A 165 -4.11 19.68 0.36
N ALA A 166 -3.39 20.05 -0.69
CA ALA A 166 -2.88 21.39 -0.84
C ALA A 166 -4.03 22.36 -1.10
N ARG A 167 -3.95 23.54 -0.46
CA ARG A 167 -4.85 24.65 -0.74
C ARG A 167 -4.15 25.59 -1.71
N MET A 168 -4.84 25.96 -2.77
CA MET A 168 -4.34 26.94 -3.73
C MET A 168 -4.97 28.30 -3.48
N VAL A 169 -4.16 29.34 -3.51
CA VAL A 169 -4.61 30.73 -3.35
C VAL A 169 -4.14 31.50 -4.57
N ARG A 170 -5.06 32.26 -5.19
CA ARG A 170 -4.73 33.20 -6.26
C ARG A 170 -4.44 34.57 -5.68
N ILE A 171 -3.35 35.20 -6.12
CA ILE A 171 -3.00 36.57 -5.78
C ILE A 171 -2.98 37.39 -7.08
N GLY A 172 -3.91 38.35 -7.20
CA GLY A 172 -4.07 39.16 -8.40
C GLY A 172 -4.75 38.42 -9.55
N GLU A 173 -4.68 39.01 -10.74
CA GLU A 173 -5.25 38.50 -11.99
C GLU A 173 -4.16 37.98 -12.92
N LYS A 174 -4.52 37.04 -13.81
CA LYS A 174 -3.60 36.55 -14.83
C LYS A 174 -3.25 37.64 -15.85
N MET A 175 -2.06 37.56 -16.43
CA MET A 175 -1.66 38.47 -17.51
C MET A 175 -2.50 38.22 -18.79
N PRO A 176 -2.97 39.27 -19.49
CA PRO A 176 -3.69 39.11 -20.75
C PRO A 176 -2.93 38.25 -21.76
N GLY A 177 -3.63 37.34 -22.43
CA GLY A 177 -3.05 36.42 -23.42
C GLY A 177 -2.44 35.14 -22.84
N TYR A 178 -2.19 35.05 -21.53
CA TYR A 178 -1.65 33.82 -20.91
C TYR A 178 -2.79 32.88 -20.52
N THR A 179 -2.99 31.83 -21.31
CA THR A 179 -4.10 30.88 -21.15
C THR A 179 -3.78 29.70 -20.23
N SER A 180 -2.50 29.44 -19.94
CA SER A 180 -2.03 28.26 -19.19
C SER A 180 -1.52 28.57 -17.77
N VAL A 181 -1.76 29.77 -17.25
CA VAL A 181 -1.24 30.24 -15.95
C VAL A 181 -2.32 30.52 -14.91
N ASP A 182 -3.55 30.10 -15.20
CA ASP A 182 -4.70 30.29 -14.32
C ASP A 182 -5.54 29.01 -14.27
N VAL A 183 -6.34 28.91 -13.23
CA VAL A 183 -7.28 27.80 -13.02
C VAL A 183 -8.71 28.34 -12.91
N ALA A 184 -9.69 27.47 -13.07
CA ALA A 184 -11.08 27.84 -12.83
C ALA A 184 -11.30 28.14 -11.33
N ASN A 185 -12.23 29.05 -10.99
CA ASN A 185 -12.48 29.48 -9.61
C ASN A 185 -12.97 28.32 -8.73
N GLU A 186 -13.56 27.29 -9.32
CA GLU A 186 -14.01 26.07 -8.64
C GLU A 186 -12.84 25.29 -8.05
N VAL A 187 -11.63 25.42 -8.61
CA VAL A 187 -10.41 24.73 -8.14
C VAL A 187 -9.78 25.45 -6.93
N LEU A 188 -10.18 26.70 -6.65
CA LEU A 188 -9.70 27.50 -5.51
C LEU A 188 -10.53 27.33 -4.24
N LYS A 189 -11.65 26.59 -4.29
CA LYS A 189 -12.53 26.32 -3.15
C LYS A 189 -12.08 25.06 -2.41
#